data_AF-A0A8B6G7Z0-F1
#
_entry.id   AF-A0A8B6G7Z0-F1
#
_cell.length_a   1.000
_cell.length_b   1.000
_cell.length_c   1.000
_cell.angle_alpha   90.00
_cell.angle_beta   90.00
_cell.angle_gamma   90.00
#
_symmetry.space_group_name_H-M   'P 1'
#
loop_
_entity.id
_entity.type
_entity.pdbx_description
1 polymer ?
#
loop_
_entity_poly.entity_id
_entity_poly.type
_entity_poly.pdbx_seq_one_letter_code
_entity_poly.pdbx_strand_id
1 'polypeptide(L)'
;MEMCLQEKKKELQIPIMSLREIQHISTKMPKPLNEDELRLFLEFHHEIRALVYFKDLPDFIILDTQWLSDAFKCIVTAEKFRKDVSRHRMKGKLKDLNVRGILHSDVLEGIFKDENNILYQQDQHKDDILNIMEKFDIIIPAPRESLDEKDYYYVPCMVKSKPEKDIYEMFNVTNDNCKKSTWLCFKFMFLPPHLINHLIASLSRKFKIAELDATEQKKGQIALFRGTVVFELHKSTKLRKLILMTCPNFIQIQILELKKEIKRGMYKDIAAFVTEEIIKIISRRFKMSNVKFDKKWKCGLKQPESVTGLNDFSEKQIIKYHCEKCQATHKFTDEWSDLQNESLCITKEEFNFTKMGMIVLNILADVLYDLLKQYRPNLPPRSDCDITYLYREHRNLNKHIPSNLWGGTWQTIPNTDIAIGDDIERIRLTRNELQHSKTFNLDDNRFNDLCNIIGHLLKRFDQNIKPVSRYTDRLNETLAKTCSEEEVISVENEI
;
A
#
# COMPACT_ATOMS: atom_id res chain seq x y z
N MET A 1 -9.71 -34.58 -5.64
CA MET A 1 -10.39 -33.28 -5.60
C MET A 1 -9.55 -32.23 -6.28
N GLU A 2 -8.35 -31.92 -5.76
CA GLU A 2 -7.46 -30.92 -6.36
C GLU A 2 -7.18 -31.16 -7.85
N MET A 3 -6.79 -32.38 -8.25
CA MET A 3 -6.61 -32.72 -9.67
C MET A 3 -7.85 -32.46 -10.52
N CYS A 4 -9.04 -32.85 -10.03
CA CYS A 4 -10.30 -32.62 -10.73
C CYS A 4 -10.61 -31.11 -10.89
N LEU A 5 -10.29 -30.29 -9.88
CA LEU A 5 -10.42 -28.84 -9.96
C LEU A 5 -9.40 -28.22 -10.95
N GLN A 6 -8.17 -28.76 -11.02
CA GLN A 6 -7.18 -28.32 -12.00
C GLN A 6 -7.56 -28.69 -13.43
N GLU A 7 -8.15 -29.86 -13.64
CA GLU A 7 -8.72 -30.26 -14.94
C GLU A 7 -9.88 -29.33 -15.31
N LYS A 8 -10.81 -29.09 -14.38
CA LYS A 8 -11.93 -28.16 -14.60
C LYS A 8 -11.46 -26.75 -14.91
N LYS A 9 -10.46 -26.24 -14.20
CA LYS A 9 -9.83 -24.94 -14.50
C LYS A 9 -9.36 -24.85 -15.95
N LYS A 10 -8.84 -25.93 -16.54
CA LYS A 10 -8.39 -25.96 -17.95
C LYS A 10 -9.53 -26.04 -18.95
N GLU A 11 -10.64 -26.68 -18.57
CA GLU A 11 -11.85 -26.80 -19.40
C GLU A 11 -12.69 -25.52 -19.41
N LEU A 12 -12.70 -24.81 -18.27
CA LEU A 12 -13.48 -23.61 -18.10
C LEU A 12 -12.87 -22.45 -18.88
N GLN A 13 -13.71 -21.72 -19.62
CA GLN A 13 -13.32 -20.42 -20.19
C GLN A 13 -13.09 -19.38 -19.08
N ILE A 14 -13.77 -19.54 -17.94
CA ILE A 14 -13.71 -18.62 -16.80
C ILE A 14 -13.54 -19.45 -15.54
N PRO A 15 -12.49 -19.21 -14.75
CA PRO A 15 -12.10 -20.08 -13.65
C PRO A 15 -12.92 -19.79 -12.39
N ILE A 16 -14.25 -19.66 -12.51
CA ILE A 16 -15.20 -19.47 -11.42
C ILE A 16 -16.09 -20.70 -11.33
N MET A 17 -16.39 -21.14 -10.11
CA MET A 17 -17.34 -22.20 -9.82
C MET A 17 -18.18 -21.86 -8.60
N SER A 18 -19.41 -22.37 -8.57
CA SER A 18 -20.28 -22.37 -7.39
C SER A 18 -19.93 -23.52 -6.44
N LEU A 19 -20.35 -23.38 -5.18
CA LEU A 19 -20.18 -24.46 -4.19
C LEU A 19 -20.89 -25.73 -4.64
N ARG A 20 -22.06 -25.60 -5.27
CA ARG A 20 -22.85 -26.73 -5.77
C ARG A 20 -22.11 -27.52 -6.85
N GLU A 21 -21.42 -26.85 -7.76
CA GLU A 21 -20.65 -27.54 -8.80
C GLU A 21 -19.45 -28.27 -8.21
N ILE A 22 -18.77 -27.66 -7.23
CA ILE A 22 -17.68 -28.31 -6.50
C ILE A 22 -18.20 -29.52 -5.69
N GLN A 23 -19.35 -29.40 -5.02
CA GLN A 23 -20.01 -30.51 -4.34
C GLN A 23 -20.34 -31.64 -5.33
N HIS A 24 -20.83 -31.31 -6.52
CA HIS A 24 -21.11 -32.30 -7.57
C HIS A 24 -19.85 -33.00 -8.10
N ILE A 25 -18.69 -32.33 -8.10
CA ILE A 25 -17.40 -32.97 -8.40
C ILE A 25 -17.01 -33.92 -7.27
N SER A 26 -17.18 -33.50 -6.01
CA SER A 26 -16.89 -34.31 -4.83
C SER A 26 -17.67 -35.63 -4.83
N THR A 27 -18.97 -35.61 -5.19
CA THR A 27 -19.80 -36.84 -5.22
C THR A 27 -19.35 -37.87 -6.26
N LYS A 28 -18.60 -37.46 -7.28
CA LYS A 28 -18.04 -38.36 -8.31
C LYS A 28 -16.70 -38.96 -7.93
N MET A 29 -16.10 -38.54 -6.82
CA MET A 29 -14.82 -39.07 -6.38
C MET A 29 -14.96 -40.44 -5.70
N PRO A 30 -13.90 -41.29 -5.72
CA PRO A 30 -13.91 -42.57 -5.01
C PRO A 30 -14.21 -42.44 -3.51
N LYS A 31 -13.79 -41.32 -2.91
CA LYS A 31 -14.15 -40.92 -1.55
C LYS A 31 -14.72 -39.49 -1.60
N PRO A 32 -16.05 -39.33 -1.63
CA PRO A 32 -16.68 -38.04 -1.56
C PRO A 32 -16.36 -37.35 -0.23
N LEU A 33 -16.10 -36.05 -0.29
CA LEU A 33 -16.00 -35.20 0.89
C LEU A 33 -17.41 -34.86 1.38
N ASN A 34 -17.63 -34.95 2.69
CA ASN A 34 -18.82 -34.37 3.31
C ASN A 34 -18.74 -32.83 3.31
N GLU A 35 -19.79 -32.16 3.79
CA GLU A 35 -19.88 -30.70 3.72
C GLU A 35 -18.79 -29.98 4.54
N ASP A 36 -18.46 -30.50 5.72
CA ASP A 36 -17.43 -29.91 6.59
C ASP A 36 -16.02 -30.17 6.04
N GLU A 37 -15.76 -31.38 5.55
CA GLU A 37 -14.51 -31.72 4.86
C GLU A 37 -14.31 -30.85 3.61
N LEU A 38 -15.38 -30.57 2.86
CA LEU A 38 -15.31 -29.71 1.69
C LEU A 38 -15.02 -28.25 2.06
N ARG A 39 -15.65 -27.72 3.10
CA ARG A 39 -15.34 -26.38 3.62
C ARG A 39 -13.89 -26.28 4.06
N LEU A 40 -13.41 -27.25 4.86
CA LEU A 40 -12.02 -27.30 5.30
C LEU A 40 -11.04 -27.38 4.12
N PHE A 41 -11.38 -28.15 3.09
CA PHE A 41 -10.61 -28.22 1.85
C PHE A 41 -10.52 -26.84 1.17
N LEU A 42 -11.65 -26.15 1.00
CA LEU A 42 -11.69 -24.82 0.35
C LEU A 42 -10.93 -23.76 1.16
N GLU A 43 -11.08 -23.76 2.49
CA GLU A 43 -10.36 -22.87 3.40
C GLU A 43 -8.85 -23.11 3.36
N PHE A 44 -8.42 -24.37 3.39
CA PHE A 44 -7.02 -24.73 3.28
C PHE A 44 -6.42 -24.27 1.95
N HIS A 45 -7.09 -24.55 0.84
CA HIS A 45 -6.62 -24.15 -0.50
C HIS A 45 -6.66 -22.62 -0.71
N HIS A 46 -7.53 -21.90 -0.01
CA HIS A 46 -7.52 -20.45 0.04
C HIS A 46 -6.27 -19.91 0.77
N GLU A 47 -5.94 -20.44 1.94
CA GLU A 47 -4.78 -19.99 2.72
C GLU A 47 -3.45 -20.21 1.98
N ILE A 48 -3.32 -21.32 1.23
CA ILE A 48 -2.13 -21.57 0.39
C ILE A 48 -2.19 -20.86 -0.98
N ARG A 49 -3.23 -20.07 -1.23
CA ARG A 49 -3.45 -19.30 -2.48
C ARG A 49 -3.58 -20.14 -3.75
N ALA A 50 -4.03 -21.39 -3.61
CA ALA A 50 -4.33 -22.26 -4.75
C ALA A 50 -5.65 -21.90 -5.42
N LEU A 51 -6.62 -21.40 -4.63
CA LEU A 51 -7.89 -20.84 -5.09
C LEU A 51 -8.29 -19.66 -4.20
N VAL A 52 -9.38 -18.96 -4.53
CA VAL A 52 -10.00 -17.95 -3.67
C VAL A 52 -11.38 -18.43 -3.24
N TYR A 53 -11.60 -18.43 -1.93
CA TYR A 53 -12.86 -18.82 -1.32
C TYR A 53 -13.12 -17.91 -0.12
N PHE A 54 -14.34 -17.37 -0.03
CA PHE A 54 -14.82 -16.62 1.12
C PHE A 54 -16.09 -17.28 1.65
N LYS A 55 -16.16 -17.53 2.96
CA LYS A 55 -17.31 -18.19 3.59
C LYS A 55 -18.62 -17.43 3.36
N ASP A 56 -18.54 -16.11 3.27
CA ASP A 56 -19.67 -15.22 3.03
C ASP A 56 -19.95 -14.94 1.54
N LEU A 57 -19.16 -15.54 0.63
CA LEU A 57 -19.42 -15.62 -0.82
C LEU A 57 -19.24 -17.08 -1.29
N PRO A 58 -20.01 -18.04 -0.75
CA PRO A 58 -19.73 -19.47 -0.95
C PRO A 58 -19.92 -19.92 -2.39
N ASP A 59 -20.76 -19.25 -3.18
CA ASP A 59 -21.05 -19.59 -4.57
C ASP A 59 -20.13 -18.88 -5.59
N PHE A 60 -19.12 -18.14 -5.12
CA PHE A 60 -18.16 -17.46 -5.98
C PHE A 60 -16.72 -17.91 -5.71
N ILE A 61 -16.41 -19.14 -6.13
CA ILE A 61 -15.13 -19.80 -5.89
C ILE A 61 -14.24 -19.61 -7.11
N ILE A 62 -13.09 -18.96 -6.93
CA ILE A 62 -12.19 -18.66 -8.04
C ILE A 62 -11.04 -19.66 -8.03
N LEU A 63 -10.99 -20.51 -9.05
CA LEU A 63 -9.97 -21.55 -9.21
C LEU A 63 -8.62 -21.00 -9.71
N ASP A 64 -8.60 -19.77 -10.22
CA ASP A 64 -7.39 -19.12 -10.72
C ASP A 64 -7.16 -17.75 -10.09
N THR A 65 -6.21 -17.70 -9.15
CA THR A 65 -5.79 -16.46 -8.51
C THR A 65 -5.18 -15.46 -9.51
N GLN A 66 -4.60 -15.94 -10.61
CA GLN A 66 -4.06 -15.07 -11.66
C GLN A 66 -5.17 -14.36 -12.43
N TRP A 67 -6.24 -15.07 -12.79
CA TRP A 67 -7.41 -14.48 -13.43
C TRP A 67 -8.03 -13.39 -12.56
N LEU A 68 -8.18 -13.62 -11.25
CA LEU A 68 -8.69 -12.60 -10.33
C LEU A 68 -7.78 -11.36 -10.28
N SER A 69 -6.46 -11.58 -10.23
CA SER A 69 -5.49 -10.47 -10.27
C SER A 69 -5.63 -9.66 -11.55
N ASP A 70 -5.80 -10.33 -12.69
CA ASP A 70 -5.96 -9.67 -13.99
C ASP A 70 -7.31 -8.96 -14.12
N ALA A 71 -8.37 -9.50 -13.48
CA ALA A 71 -9.67 -8.84 -13.38
C ALA A 71 -9.57 -7.53 -12.60
N PHE A 72 -8.88 -7.53 -11.45
CA PHE A 72 -8.62 -6.31 -10.69
C PHE A 72 -7.82 -5.31 -11.49
N LYS A 73 -6.72 -5.74 -12.13
CA LYS A 73 -5.92 -4.86 -13.00
C LYS A 73 -6.77 -4.26 -14.09
N CYS A 74 -7.66 -5.03 -14.70
CA CYS A 74 -8.53 -4.53 -15.75
C CYS A 74 -9.48 -3.44 -15.24
N ILE A 75 -10.00 -3.58 -14.02
CA ILE A 75 -10.85 -2.57 -13.39
C ILE A 75 -10.04 -1.32 -12.99
N VAL A 76 -8.93 -1.48 -12.27
CA VAL A 76 -8.18 -0.33 -11.71
C VAL A 76 -7.24 0.36 -12.69
N THR A 77 -6.73 -0.35 -13.71
CA THR A 77 -5.83 0.20 -14.75
C THR A 77 -6.50 0.26 -16.12
N ALA A 78 -7.82 0.45 -16.13
CA ALA A 78 -8.73 0.39 -17.28
C ALA A 78 -8.21 1.03 -18.58
N GLU A 79 -7.36 2.06 -18.53
CA GLU A 79 -6.79 2.70 -19.71
C GLU A 79 -5.78 1.82 -20.48
N LYS A 80 -5.02 0.94 -19.79
CA LYS A 80 -3.99 0.09 -20.42
C LYS A 80 -4.55 -1.16 -21.10
N PHE A 81 -5.76 -1.57 -20.71
CA PHE A 81 -6.40 -2.80 -21.19
C PHE A 81 -7.52 -2.54 -22.20
N ARG A 82 -7.88 -1.27 -22.43
CA ARG A 82 -8.88 -0.87 -23.43
C ARG A 82 -8.20 -0.32 -24.67
N LYS A 83 -8.17 -1.11 -25.74
CA LYS A 83 -7.67 -0.65 -27.05
C LYS A 83 -8.66 0.27 -27.77
N ASP A 84 -9.97 0.16 -27.47
CA ASP A 84 -11.03 0.80 -28.27
C ASP A 84 -11.91 1.83 -27.55
N VAL A 85 -11.65 2.14 -26.27
CA VAL A 85 -12.50 3.10 -25.53
C VAL A 85 -11.98 4.52 -25.68
N SER A 86 -11.86 4.93 -26.95
CA SER A 86 -11.69 6.31 -27.39
C SER A 86 -13.00 6.89 -27.96
N ARG A 87 -14.16 6.54 -27.39
CA ARG A 87 -15.32 7.45 -27.48
C ARG A 87 -15.05 8.62 -26.55
N HIS A 88 -14.89 9.83 -27.10
CA HIS A 88 -14.64 11.09 -26.38
C HIS A 88 -15.47 11.29 -25.10
N ARG A 89 -16.63 10.63 -25.00
CA ARG A 89 -17.55 10.63 -23.86
C ARG A 89 -17.00 10.06 -22.55
N MET A 90 -16.03 9.12 -22.58
CA MET A 90 -15.51 8.45 -21.37
C MET A 90 -14.13 8.93 -20.91
N LYS A 91 -13.45 9.75 -21.72
CA LYS A 91 -12.08 10.22 -21.45
C LYS A 91 -11.96 10.98 -20.12
N GLY A 92 -12.97 11.78 -19.77
CA GLY A 92 -13.02 12.50 -18.48
C GLY A 92 -13.09 11.55 -17.28
N LYS A 93 -13.95 10.53 -17.34
CA LYS A 93 -14.14 9.56 -16.24
C LYS A 93 -12.95 8.62 -16.08
N LEU A 94 -12.28 8.26 -17.17
CA LEU A 94 -11.02 7.53 -17.11
C LEU A 94 -9.90 8.39 -16.50
N LYS A 95 -9.84 9.68 -16.85
CA LYS A 95 -8.91 10.63 -16.22
C LYS A 95 -9.16 10.73 -14.71
N ASP A 96 -10.42 10.68 -14.27
CA ASP A 96 -10.77 10.69 -12.85
C ASP A 96 -10.24 9.47 -12.10
N LEU A 97 -10.35 8.27 -12.68
CA LEU A 97 -9.75 7.07 -12.11
C LEU A 97 -8.23 7.21 -12.00
N ASN A 98 -7.57 7.62 -13.09
CA ASN A 98 -6.12 7.65 -13.18
C ASN A 98 -5.43 8.77 -12.38
N VAL A 99 -6.14 9.87 -12.12
CA VAL A 99 -5.60 11.04 -11.43
C VAL A 99 -6.16 11.15 -10.02
N ARG A 100 -7.48 11.02 -9.89
CA ARG A 100 -8.22 11.27 -8.64
C ARG A 100 -8.59 9.98 -7.91
N GLY A 101 -8.35 8.81 -8.49
CA GLY A 101 -8.75 7.53 -7.92
C GLY A 101 -10.27 7.37 -7.83
N ILE A 102 -11.04 7.90 -8.78
CA ILE A 102 -12.51 7.79 -8.77
C ILE A 102 -12.97 6.86 -9.90
N LEU A 103 -13.55 5.72 -9.53
CA LEU A 103 -14.10 4.73 -10.43
C LEU A 103 -15.62 4.89 -10.57
N HIS A 104 -16.05 5.51 -11.66
CA HIS A 104 -17.46 5.73 -11.97
C HIS A 104 -18.15 4.45 -12.48
N SER A 105 -19.42 4.24 -12.13
CA SER A 105 -20.23 3.11 -12.65
C SER A 105 -20.21 2.98 -14.18
N ASP A 106 -20.26 4.09 -14.91
CA ASP A 106 -20.23 4.06 -16.38
C ASP A 106 -18.89 3.50 -16.91
N VAL A 107 -17.79 3.69 -16.18
CA VAL A 107 -16.49 3.07 -16.51
C VAL A 107 -16.57 1.58 -16.24
N LEU A 108 -17.10 1.16 -15.09
CA LEU A 108 -17.33 -0.25 -14.77
C LEU A 108 -18.18 -0.95 -15.84
N GLU A 109 -19.35 -0.42 -16.18
CA GLU A 109 -20.19 -0.99 -17.24
C GLU A 109 -19.45 -1.11 -18.57
N GLY A 110 -18.66 -0.10 -18.92
CA GLY A 110 -17.83 -0.16 -20.11
C GLY A 110 -16.77 -1.27 -20.04
N ILE A 111 -16.31 -1.69 -18.86
CA ILE A 111 -15.28 -2.74 -18.69
C ILE A 111 -15.90 -4.09 -19.02
N PHE A 112 -17.09 -4.36 -18.48
CA PHE A 112 -17.80 -5.65 -18.64
C PHE A 112 -18.41 -5.83 -20.05
N LYS A 113 -18.62 -4.73 -20.78
CA LYS A 113 -19.13 -4.74 -22.16
C LYS A 113 -18.04 -4.73 -23.25
N ASP A 114 -16.77 -4.66 -22.88
CA ASP A 114 -15.65 -4.61 -23.84
C ASP A 114 -15.22 -6.02 -24.25
N GLU A 115 -15.38 -6.38 -25.53
CA GLU A 115 -15.08 -7.71 -26.08
C GLU A 115 -13.60 -8.11 -25.98
N ASN A 116 -12.71 -7.14 -25.82
CA ASN A 116 -11.27 -7.39 -25.67
C ASN A 116 -10.86 -7.64 -24.20
N ASN A 117 -11.82 -7.67 -23.28
CA ASN A 117 -11.58 -7.77 -21.84
C ASN A 117 -11.87 -9.17 -21.30
N ILE A 118 -11.06 -9.65 -20.35
CA ILE A 118 -11.31 -10.90 -19.63
C ILE A 118 -12.61 -10.91 -18.81
N LEU A 119 -13.20 -9.73 -18.58
CA LEU A 119 -14.49 -9.53 -17.90
C LEU A 119 -15.68 -9.43 -18.86
N TYR A 120 -15.44 -9.61 -20.17
CA TYR A 120 -16.50 -9.54 -21.18
C TYR A 120 -17.63 -10.52 -20.87
N GLN A 121 -18.87 -10.03 -20.88
CA GLN A 121 -20.09 -10.81 -20.59
C GLN A 121 -20.11 -11.48 -19.21
N GLN A 122 -19.37 -10.93 -18.23
CA GLN A 122 -19.35 -11.43 -16.85
C GLN A 122 -20.17 -10.57 -15.89
N ASP A 123 -21.21 -9.90 -16.41
CA ASP A 123 -22.07 -9.02 -15.63
C ASP A 123 -22.73 -9.75 -14.45
N GLN A 124 -22.99 -11.06 -14.56
CA GLN A 124 -23.56 -11.88 -13.49
C GLN A 124 -22.64 -12.02 -12.26
N HIS A 125 -21.35 -11.77 -12.41
CA HIS A 125 -20.34 -11.85 -11.35
C HIS A 125 -19.80 -10.50 -10.92
N LYS A 126 -20.34 -9.40 -11.48
CA LYS A 126 -19.84 -8.04 -11.25
C LYS A 126 -19.84 -7.69 -9.77
N ASP A 127 -20.95 -7.91 -9.08
CA ASP A 127 -21.09 -7.55 -7.68
C ASP A 127 -20.19 -8.41 -6.79
N ASP A 128 -20.04 -9.70 -7.09
CA ASP A 128 -19.11 -10.58 -6.37
C ASP A 128 -17.65 -10.13 -6.53
N ILE A 129 -17.24 -9.74 -7.73
CA ILE A 129 -15.89 -9.21 -7.99
C ILE A 129 -15.66 -7.92 -7.21
N LEU A 130 -16.63 -6.99 -7.23
CA LEU A 130 -16.54 -5.72 -6.49
C LEU A 130 -16.51 -5.97 -4.98
N ASN A 131 -17.32 -6.90 -4.46
CA ASN A 131 -17.31 -7.31 -3.06
C ASN A 131 -15.92 -7.84 -2.63
N ILE A 132 -15.25 -8.62 -3.49
CA ILE A 132 -13.89 -9.08 -3.21
C ILE A 132 -12.89 -7.91 -3.25
N MET A 133 -13.01 -6.98 -4.21
CA MET A 133 -12.15 -5.79 -4.27
C MET A 133 -12.30 -4.92 -3.02
N GLU A 134 -13.52 -4.78 -2.49
CA GLU A 134 -13.79 -4.11 -1.21
C GLU A 134 -13.17 -4.87 -0.04
N LYS A 135 -13.29 -6.21 0.02
CA LYS A 135 -12.64 -7.04 1.06
C LYS A 135 -11.12 -6.88 1.08
N PHE A 136 -10.51 -6.66 -0.08
CA PHE A 136 -9.08 -6.38 -0.20
C PHE A 136 -8.72 -4.90 -0.02
N ASP A 137 -9.69 -4.03 0.30
CA ASP A 137 -9.52 -2.58 0.44
C ASP A 137 -8.92 -1.92 -0.82
N ILE A 138 -9.14 -2.52 -2.00
CA ILE A 138 -8.71 -1.97 -3.30
C ILE A 138 -9.63 -0.82 -3.69
N ILE A 139 -10.93 -1.01 -3.47
CA ILE A 139 -11.98 -0.02 -3.73
C ILE A 139 -12.75 0.28 -2.44
N ILE A 140 -13.31 1.47 -2.36
CA ILE A 140 -14.12 1.94 -1.25
C ILE A 140 -15.40 2.52 -1.83
N PRO A 141 -16.59 2.00 -1.48
CA PRO A 141 -17.84 2.55 -1.97
C PRO A 141 -18.01 3.99 -1.47
N ALA A 142 -18.33 4.92 -2.36
CA ALA A 142 -18.69 6.26 -1.96
C ALA A 142 -20.05 6.26 -1.26
N PRO A 143 -20.24 7.05 -0.19
CA PRO A 143 -21.53 7.13 0.47
C PRO A 143 -22.57 7.75 -0.48
N ARG A 144 -23.71 7.07 -0.64
CA ARG A 144 -24.88 7.60 -1.36
C ARG A 144 -25.59 8.64 -0.48
N GLU A 145 -25.74 9.86 -0.98
CA GLU A 145 -26.55 10.89 -0.34
C GLU A 145 -28.00 10.89 -0.83
N SER A 146 -28.27 10.30 -2.00
CA SER A 146 -29.61 10.16 -2.57
C SER A 146 -29.76 8.86 -3.36
N LEU A 147 -31.00 8.45 -3.63
CA LEU A 147 -31.30 7.28 -4.47
C LEU A 147 -30.92 7.50 -5.94
N ASP A 148 -30.77 8.76 -6.38
CA ASP A 148 -30.46 9.14 -7.76
C ASP A 148 -28.95 9.27 -8.03
N GLU A 149 -28.11 9.23 -6.98
CA GLU A 149 -26.65 9.26 -7.17
C GLU A 149 -26.16 7.93 -7.74
N LYS A 150 -25.50 8.01 -8.90
CA LYS A 150 -24.82 6.85 -9.47
C LYS A 150 -23.68 6.40 -8.56
N ASP A 151 -23.58 5.09 -8.36
CA ASP A 151 -22.48 4.51 -7.61
C ASP A 151 -21.13 4.86 -8.23
N TYR A 152 -20.19 5.21 -7.35
CA TYR A 152 -18.79 5.28 -7.69
C TYR A 152 -17.96 4.80 -6.51
N TYR A 153 -16.73 4.41 -6.80
CA TYR A 153 -15.79 3.92 -5.81
C TYR A 153 -14.56 4.82 -5.77
N TYR A 154 -14.02 5.01 -4.57
CA TYR A 154 -12.65 5.50 -4.41
C TYR A 154 -11.67 4.34 -4.59
N VAL A 155 -10.55 4.61 -5.25
CA VAL A 155 -9.46 3.67 -5.52
C VAL A 155 -8.17 4.31 -4.99
N PRO A 156 -7.90 4.28 -3.68
CA PRO A 156 -6.81 5.03 -3.05
C PRO A 156 -5.44 4.79 -3.68
N CYS A 157 -5.17 3.56 -4.12
CA CYS A 157 -3.90 3.17 -4.74
C CYS A 157 -3.67 3.81 -6.12
N MET A 158 -4.72 4.33 -6.77
CA MET A 158 -4.63 4.99 -8.07
C MET A 158 -4.52 6.52 -7.98
N VAL A 159 -4.60 7.09 -6.78
CA VAL A 159 -4.59 8.55 -6.60
C VAL A 159 -3.20 9.11 -6.91
N LYS A 160 -3.11 9.93 -7.95
CA LYS A 160 -1.87 10.63 -8.36
C LYS A 160 -1.91 12.13 -8.10
N SER A 161 -3.10 12.70 -7.92
CA SER A 161 -3.30 14.12 -7.62
C SER A 161 -2.56 14.53 -6.34
N LYS A 162 -2.04 15.75 -6.34
CA LYS A 162 -1.54 16.42 -5.13
C LYS A 162 -2.49 17.57 -4.79
N PRO A 163 -2.53 18.03 -3.53
CA PRO A 163 -3.19 19.27 -3.19
C PRO A 163 -2.63 20.42 -4.06
N GLU A 164 -3.50 21.22 -4.66
CA GLU A 164 -3.07 22.38 -5.47
C GLU A 164 -2.60 23.57 -4.61
N LYS A 165 -3.06 23.60 -3.36
CA LYS A 165 -2.74 24.59 -2.34
C LYS A 165 -2.51 23.86 -1.02
N ASP A 166 -2.07 24.59 0.00
CA ASP A 166 -2.04 24.07 1.36
C ASP A 166 -3.44 23.55 1.74
N ILE A 167 -3.50 22.37 2.37
CA ILE A 167 -4.76 21.70 2.76
C ILE A 167 -5.66 22.64 3.55
N TYR A 168 -5.12 23.51 4.40
CA TYR A 168 -5.88 24.47 5.18
C TYR A 168 -6.56 25.53 4.30
N GLU A 169 -5.86 26.03 3.27
CA GLU A 169 -6.44 27.00 2.32
C GLU A 169 -7.60 26.39 1.54
N MET A 170 -7.56 25.09 1.27
CA MET A 170 -8.63 24.37 0.56
C MET A 170 -9.94 24.26 1.35
N PHE A 171 -9.91 24.55 2.66
CA PHE A 171 -11.08 24.60 3.54
C PHE A 171 -11.31 25.99 4.14
N ASN A 172 -10.81 27.05 3.48
CA ASN A 172 -10.93 28.45 3.91
C ASN A 172 -10.55 28.67 5.39
N VAL A 173 -9.57 27.91 5.85
CA VAL A 173 -9.07 27.99 7.22
C VAL A 173 -8.16 29.20 7.35
N THR A 174 -8.57 30.15 8.18
CA THR A 174 -7.71 31.25 8.65
C THR A 174 -7.33 30.97 10.10
N ASN A 175 -6.20 31.51 10.57
CA ASN A 175 -5.75 31.27 11.95
C ASN A 175 -6.76 31.77 13.00
N ASP A 176 -7.67 32.68 12.64
CA ASP A 176 -8.66 33.26 13.55
C ASP A 176 -9.97 32.46 13.62
N ASN A 177 -10.30 31.69 12.58
CA ASN A 177 -11.57 30.97 12.46
C ASN A 177 -11.47 29.48 12.78
N CYS A 178 -10.28 28.96 13.10
CA CYS A 178 -10.05 27.53 13.21
C CYS A 178 -9.09 27.13 14.31
N LYS A 179 -9.44 26.09 15.06
CA LYS A 179 -8.54 25.44 16.01
C LYS A 179 -7.90 24.21 15.35
N LYS A 180 -6.58 24.15 15.38
CA LYS A 180 -5.76 23.02 14.93
C LYS A 180 -5.26 22.25 16.15
N SER A 181 -5.45 20.93 16.19
CA SER A 181 -4.81 20.10 17.21
C SER A 181 -3.30 20.03 16.99
N THR A 182 -2.59 19.55 18.01
CA THR A 182 -1.27 18.97 17.77
C THR A 182 -1.35 17.82 16.76
N TRP A 183 -0.28 17.62 16.00
CA TRP A 183 -0.14 16.47 15.11
C TRP A 183 0.23 15.25 15.94
N LEU A 184 -0.54 14.17 15.84
CA LEU A 184 -0.15 12.84 16.30
C LEU A 184 0.53 12.11 15.14
N CYS A 185 1.74 11.64 15.35
CA CYS A 185 2.59 11.03 14.34
C CYS A 185 2.92 9.60 14.74
N PHE A 186 2.73 8.65 13.84
CA PHE A 186 3.15 7.26 13.98
C PHE A 186 4.42 7.08 13.16
N LYS A 187 5.57 6.99 13.83
CA LYS A 187 6.89 6.80 13.24
C LYS A 187 7.16 5.32 13.10
N PHE A 188 7.23 4.84 11.88
CA PHE A 188 7.60 3.47 11.57
C PHE A 188 9.09 3.40 11.25
N MET A 189 9.75 2.28 11.56
CA MET A 189 11.06 2.00 10.97
C MET A 189 10.92 1.71 9.45
N PHE A 190 9.82 1.06 9.09
CA PHE A 190 9.36 0.84 7.74
C PHE A 190 7.84 0.93 7.71
N LEU A 191 7.31 1.86 6.91
CA LEU A 191 5.89 1.96 6.67
C LEU A 191 5.51 1.07 5.47
N PRO A 192 4.76 -0.04 5.66
CA PRO A 192 4.37 -0.89 4.55
C PRO A 192 3.61 -0.08 3.47
N PRO A 193 3.98 -0.19 2.17
CA PRO A 193 3.45 0.68 1.12
C PRO A 193 1.92 0.72 1.01
N HIS A 194 1.25 -0.38 1.36
CA HIS A 194 -0.20 -0.52 1.27
C HIS A 194 -0.94 -0.21 2.57
N LEU A 195 -0.22 -0.02 3.69
CA LEU A 195 -0.84 0.23 5.01
C LEU A 195 -1.79 1.43 4.93
N ILE A 196 -1.37 2.49 4.24
CA ILE A 196 -2.18 3.70 4.10
C ILE A 196 -3.50 3.45 3.36
N ASN A 197 -3.51 2.61 2.32
CA ASN A 197 -4.73 2.34 1.56
C ASN A 197 -5.74 1.57 2.43
N HIS A 198 -5.26 0.57 3.18
CA HIS A 198 -6.08 -0.15 4.16
C HIS A 198 -6.58 0.77 5.28
N LEU A 199 -5.74 1.71 5.74
CA LEU A 199 -6.14 2.67 6.76
C LEU A 199 -7.21 3.63 6.22
N ILE A 200 -7.05 4.15 5.00
CA ILE A 200 -8.06 4.98 4.34
C ILE A 200 -9.38 4.21 4.23
N ALA A 201 -9.37 2.97 3.73
CA ALA A 201 -10.56 2.14 3.64
C ALA A 201 -11.21 1.91 5.00
N SER A 202 -10.41 1.63 6.03
CA SER A 202 -10.95 1.43 7.38
C SER A 202 -11.60 2.69 7.94
N LEU A 203 -10.95 3.85 7.79
CA LEU A 203 -11.48 5.14 8.21
C LEU A 203 -12.72 5.53 7.40
N SER A 204 -12.76 5.24 6.10
CA SER A 204 -13.92 5.51 5.22
C SER A 204 -15.18 4.75 5.63
N ARG A 205 -15.07 3.62 6.32
CA ARG A 205 -16.22 2.92 6.90
C ARG A 205 -16.87 3.70 8.05
N LYS A 206 -16.10 4.54 8.73
CA LYS A 206 -16.56 5.34 9.88
C LYS A 206 -16.84 6.80 9.52
N PHE A 207 -16.03 7.39 8.66
CA PHE A 207 -16.01 8.81 8.33
C PHE A 207 -16.13 9.04 6.83
N LYS A 208 -16.93 10.01 6.43
CA LYS A 208 -17.02 10.42 5.01
C LYS A 208 -15.74 11.16 4.61
N ILE A 209 -15.24 10.95 3.40
CA ILE A 209 -14.16 11.79 2.84
C ILE A 209 -14.72 13.19 2.60
N ALA A 210 -14.02 14.21 3.10
CA ALA A 210 -14.48 15.59 3.04
C ALA A 210 -14.54 16.11 1.61
N GLU A 211 -15.55 16.93 1.34
CA GLU A 211 -15.60 17.75 0.13
C GLU A 211 -14.87 19.07 0.36
N LEU A 212 -14.15 19.52 -0.66
CA LEU A 212 -13.51 20.83 -0.66
C LEU A 212 -14.56 21.94 -0.66
N ASP A 213 -14.24 23.06 0.00
CA ASP A 213 -15.12 24.20 0.00
C ASP A 213 -15.30 24.75 -1.42
N ALA A 214 -16.54 25.08 -1.77
CA ALA A 214 -16.88 25.49 -3.12
C ALA A 214 -16.26 26.86 -3.46
N THR A 215 -15.31 26.86 -4.38
CA THR A 215 -15.14 27.97 -5.34
C THR A 215 -16.00 27.63 -6.56
N GLU A 216 -16.42 28.63 -7.36
CA GLU A 216 -17.31 28.43 -8.53
C GLU A 216 -16.82 27.34 -9.51
N GLN A 217 -15.53 26.97 -9.48
CA GLN A 217 -14.89 25.98 -10.35
C GLN A 217 -14.66 24.59 -9.71
N LYS A 218 -14.93 24.38 -8.41
CA LYS A 218 -14.49 23.16 -7.67
C LYS A 218 -15.56 22.49 -6.79
N LYS A 219 -16.83 22.84 -6.96
CA LYS A 219 -17.94 22.26 -6.18
C LYS A 219 -17.96 20.72 -6.31
N GLY A 220 -17.94 20.01 -5.19
CA GLY A 220 -18.03 18.54 -5.14
C GLY A 220 -16.72 17.78 -5.34
N GLN A 221 -15.56 18.45 -5.33
CA GLN A 221 -14.29 17.75 -5.33
C GLN A 221 -13.99 17.17 -3.93
N ILE A 222 -13.62 15.90 -3.86
CA ILE A 222 -13.25 15.21 -2.63
C ILE A 222 -11.79 15.51 -2.23
N ALA A 223 -11.52 15.48 -0.92
CA ALA A 223 -10.20 15.65 -0.34
C ALA A 223 -9.44 14.32 -0.22
N LEU A 224 -9.24 13.66 -1.35
CA LEU A 224 -8.45 12.43 -1.51
C LEU A 224 -7.30 12.73 -2.48
N PHE A 225 -6.09 12.79 -1.94
CA PHE A 225 -4.85 13.09 -2.66
C PHE A 225 -3.80 12.04 -2.37
N ARG A 226 -2.75 12.01 -3.20
CA ARG A 226 -1.63 11.09 -3.02
C ARG A 226 -0.95 11.38 -1.68
N GLY A 227 -1.10 10.43 -0.75
CA GLY A 227 -0.53 10.52 0.59
C GLY A 227 -1.28 11.44 1.55
N THR A 228 -2.45 11.96 1.18
CA THR A 228 -3.24 12.84 2.06
C THR A 228 -4.73 12.60 1.86
N VAL A 229 -5.46 12.39 2.94
CA VAL A 229 -6.93 12.31 2.94
C VAL A 229 -7.49 13.17 4.06
N VAL A 230 -8.60 13.84 3.80
CA VAL A 230 -9.35 14.55 4.85
C VAL A 230 -10.71 13.93 5.01
N PHE A 231 -11.08 13.61 6.25
CA PHE A 231 -12.35 13.01 6.61
C PHE A 231 -13.22 14.00 7.39
N GLU A 232 -14.54 13.91 7.22
CA GLU A 232 -15.53 14.58 8.06
C GLU A 232 -15.84 13.73 9.29
N LEU A 233 -15.50 14.26 10.47
CA LEU A 233 -15.72 13.55 11.74
C LEU A 233 -17.19 13.55 12.18
N HIS A 234 -17.99 14.50 11.68
CA HIS A 234 -19.41 14.61 12.01
C HIS A 234 -20.23 14.90 10.76
N LYS A 235 -21.06 13.93 10.36
CA LYS A 235 -21.84 13.97 9.11
C LYS A 235 -22.76 15.20 8.99
N SER A 236 -23.33 15.68 10.10
CA SER A 236 -24.33 16.77 10.05
C SER A 236 -23.77 18.18 10.16
N THR A 237 -22.59 18.37 10.76
CA THR A 237 -22.08 19.73 11.03
C THR A 237 -20.99 20.13 10.05
N LYS A 238 -20.21 19.18 9.48
CA LYS A 238 -19.03 19.44 8.63
C LYS A 238 -17.96 20.35 9.26
N LEU A 239 -18.10 20.68 10.56
CA LEU A 239 -17.26 21.63 11.29
C LEU A 239 -15.95 21.02 11.78
N ARG A 240 -15.85 19.68 11.80
CA ARG A 240 -14.66 18.97 12.28
C ARG A 240 -14.12 18.04 11.22
N LYS A 241 -12.82 18.15 10.96
CA LYS A 241 -12.14 17.39 9.93
C LYS A 241 -10.93 16.65 10.52
N LEU A 242 -10.73 15.41 10.11
CA LEU A 242 -9.54 14.62 10.41
C LEU A 242 -8.66 14.60 9.17
N ILE A 243 -7.49 15.20 9.27
CA ILE A 243 -6.46 15.14 8.25
C ILE A 243 -5.61 13.90 8.54
N LEU A 244 -5.51 13.00 7.57
CA LEU A 244 -4.60 11.87 7.55
C LEU A 244 -3.58 12.10 6.45
N MET A 245 -2.31 11.92 6.75
CA MET A 245 -1.24 12.16 5.80
C MET A 245 -0.11 11.17 5.99
N THR A 246 0.58 10.85 4.89
CA THR A 246 1.78 10.03 4.90
C THR A 246 2.99 10.82 4.47
N CYS A 247 4.08 10.59 5.18
CA CYS A 247 5.42 11.00 4.83
C CYS A 247 6.32 9.75 4.85
N PRO A 248 7.55 9.79 4.31
CA PRO A 248 8.44 8.64 4.36
C PRO A 248 8.56 8.12 5.80
N ASN A 249 8.12 6.88 6.05
CA ASN A 249 8.10 6.24 7.37
C ASN A 249 7.19 6.87 8.44
N PHE A 250 6.30 7.80 8.08
CA PHE A 250 5.36 8.40 9.04
C PHE A 250 3.93 8.36 8.52
N ILE A 251 3.01 8.10 9.45
CA ILE A 251 1.59 8.46 9.30
C ILE A 251 1.33 9.60 10.29
N GLN A 252 0.75 10.70 9.83
CA GLN A 252 0.45 11.86 10.64
C GLN A 252 -1.05 12.13 10.62
N ILE A 253 -1.63 12.41 11.77
CA ILE A 253 -3.02 12.85 11.88
C ILE A 253 -3.13 14.18 12.63
N GLN A 254 -4.10 14.99 12.20
CA GLN A 254 -4.48 16.22 12.88
C GLN A 254 -5.98 16.41 12.80
N ILE A 255 -6.56 16.96 13.87
CA ILE A 255 -7.95 17.36 13.90
C ILE A 255 -8.06 18.87 13.73
N LEU A 256 -8.96 19.26 12.86
CA LEU A 256 -9.29 20.63 12.50
C LEU A 256 -10.72 20.95 12.96
N GLU A 257 -10.90 22.03 13.71
CA GLU A 257 -12.22 22.52 14.13
C GLU A 257 -12.47 23.92 13.56
N LEU A 258 -13.48 24.05 12.70
CA LEU A 258 -13.82 25.30 11.98
C LEU A 258 -14.69 26.26 12.81
N LYS A 259 -15.10 25.88 14.03
CA LYS A 259 -15.81 26.74 15.01
C LYS A 259 -15.41 26.37 16.45
N LYS A 260 -15.33 27.38 17.33
CA LYS A 260 -14.83 27.29 18.72
C LYS A 260 -15.78 26.59 19.72
N GLU A 261 -16.38 25.45 19.37
CA GLU A 261 -17.15 24.65 20.34
C GLU A 261 -16.43 23.33 20.65
N ILE A 262 -15.84 23.26 21.85
CA ILE A 262 -15.04 22.14 22.32
C ILE A 262 -15.95 21.13 23.05
N LYS A 263 -15.95 19.88 22.58
CA LYS A 263 -16.25 18.71 23.44
C LYS A 263 -14.96 17.90 23.57
N ARG A 264 -14.36 17.91 24.77
CA ARG A 264 -12.97 17.48 25.04
C ARG A 264 -12.68 15.98 24.86
N GLY A 265 -13.69 15.10 24.93
CA GLY A 265 -13.49 13.64 24.88
C GLY A 265 -13.14 13.03 23.51
N MET A 266 -13.44 13.72 22.40
CA MET A 266 -13.45 13.11 21.07
C MET A 266 -12.05 12.81 20.47
N TYR A 267 -11.03 13.58 20.86
CA TYR A 267 -9.68 13.42 20.30
C TYR A 267 -9.07 12.07 20.70
N LYS A 268 -9.23 11.70 21.98
CA LYS A 268 -8.81 10.41 22.53
C LYS A 268 -9.43 9.25 21.75
N ASP A 269 -10.74 9.29 21.54
CA ASP A 269 -11.47 8.22 20.82
C ASP A 269 -10.99 8.07 19.38
N ILE A 270 -10.66 9.18 18.70
CA ILE A 270 -10.13 9.16 17.34
C ILE A 270 -8.71 8.60 17.31
N ALA A 271 -7.82 9.01 18.21
CA ALA A 271 -6.47 8.45 18.27
C ALA A 271 -6.48 6.96 18.61
N ALA A 272 -7.29 6.55 19.58
CA ALA A 272 -7.45 5.14 19.94
C ALA A 272 -7.93 4.35 18.73
N PHE A 273 -8.97 4.83 18.04
CA PHE A 273 -9.48 4.20 16.84
C PHE A 273 -8.42 4.09 15.72
N VAL A 274 -7.73 5.19 15.37
CA VAL A 274 -6.68 5.16 14.34
C VAL A 274 -5.55 4.20 14.72
N THR A 275 -5.11 4.24 15.99
CA THR A 275 -4.05 3.35 16.51
C THR A 275 -4.48 1.89 16.40
N GLU A 276 -5.68 1.55 16.86
CA GLU A 276 -6.23 0.21 16.75
C GLU A 276 -6.33 -0.27 15.31
N GLU A 277 -6.76 0.58 14.38
CA GLU A 277 -6.86 0.20 12.97
C GLU A 277 -5.48 -0.05 12.35
N ILE A 278 -4.47 0.76 12.68
CA ILE A 278 -3.08 0.49 12.28
C ILE A 278 -2.63 -0.88 12.82
N ILE A 279 -2.83 -1.15 14.11
CA ILE A 279 -2.46 -2.42 14.74
C ILE A 279 -3.20 -3.60 14.10
N LYS A 280 -4.52 -3.48 13.88
CA LYS A 280 -5.35 -4.52 13.24
C LYS A 280 -4.86 -4.82 11.81
N ILE A 281 -4.53 -3.79 11.03
CA ILE A 281 -4.02 -3.97 9.66
C ILE A 281 -2.68 -4.73 9.69
N ILE A 282 -1.74 -4.30 10.54
CA ILE A 282 -0.42 -4.92 10.67
C ILE A 282 -0.53 -6.38 11.14
N SER A 283 -1.22 -6.60 12.26
CA SER A 283 -1.28 -7.91 12.92
C SER A 283 -2.14 -8.92 12.16
N ARG A 284 -3.32 -8.51 11.66
CA ARG A 284 -4.28 -9.45 11.06
C ARG A 284 -4.16 -9.55 9.56
N ARG A 285 -4.01 -8.42 8.85
CA ARG A 285 -3.96 -8.44 7.37
C ARG A 285 -2.57 -8.75 6.85
N PHE A 286 -1.55 -8.06 7.35
CA PHE A 286 -0.19 -8.32 6.90
C PHE A 286 0.44 -9.53 7.60
N LYS A 287 -0.13 -9.98 8.73
CA LYS A 287 0.46 -11.01 9.60
C LYS A 287 1.93 -10.65 9.93
N MET A 288 2.22 -9.35 10.04
CA MET A 288 3.54 -8.82 10.34
C MET A 288 3.60 -8.47 11.82
N SER A 289 3.92 -9.44 12.67
CA SER A 289 4.12 -9.21 14.12
C SER A 289 5.23 -8.17 14.42
N ASN A 290 6.06 -7.88 13.43
CA ASN A 290 7.32 -7.18 13.59
C ASN A 290 7.29 -5.73 13.09
N VAL A 291 6.20 -5.31 12.43
CA VAL A 291 6.04 -3.88 12.04
C VAL A 291 5.52 -3.11 13.23
N LYS A 292 6.29 -2.11 13.65
CA LYS A 292 6.00 -1.33 14.86
C LYS A 292 6.18 0.14 14.58
N PHE A 293 5.61 0.94 15.47
CA PHE A 293 5.65 2.38 15.36
C PHE A 293 5.77 3.02 16.74
N ASP A 294 6.51 4.12 16.78
CA ASP A 294 6.48 5.04 17.91
C ASP A 294 5.41 6.09 17.68
N LYS A 295 4.70 6.46 18.74
CA LYS A 295 3.92 7.70 18.73
C LYS A 295 4.84 8.87 19.02
N LYS A 296 4.78 9.89 18.18
CA LYS A 296 5.48 11.18 18.31
C LYS A 296 4.47 12.30 18.13
N TRP A 297 4.82 13.51 18.57
CA TRP A 297 3.96 14.67 18.39
C TRP A 297 4.71 15.84 17.77
N LYS A 298 3.96 16.65 17.03
CA LYS A 298 4.44 17.88 16.39
C LYS A 298 3.45 19.02 16.60
N CYS A 299 3.97 20.24 16.73
CA CYS A 299 3.16 21.45 16.85
C CYS A 299 2.15 21.57 15.69
N GLY A 300 0.89 21.88 16.00
CA GLY A 300 -0.20 21.99 15.01
C GLY A 300 -0.02 23.11 13.95
N LEU A 301 0.92 24.03 14.18
CA LEU A 301 1.27 25.13 13.27
C LEU A 301 2.47 24.80 12.37
N LYS A 302 3.10 23.64 12.54
CA LYS A 302 4.11 23.15 11.60
C LYS A 302 3.42 22.65 10.33
N GLN A 303 4.09 22.83 9.19
CA GLN A 303 3.54 22.41 7.92
C GLN A 303 3.28 20.89 7.93
N PRO A 304 2.16 20.46 7.32
CA PRO A 304 1.80 19.05 7.26
C PRO A 304 2.98 18.18 6.78
N GLU A 305 3.57 18.52 5.65
CA GLU A 305 4.55 17.73 4.91
C GLU A 305 5.92 17.61 5.61
N SER A 306 6.15 18.39 6.67
CA SER A 306 7.44 18.43 7.38
C SER A 306 7.49 17.49 8.57
N VAL A 307 8.53 16.65 8.64
CA VAL A 307 8.87 15.85 9.83
C VAL A 307 9.77 16.61 10.83
N THR A 308 10.02 17.90 10.61
CA THR A 308 10.89 18.71 11.50
C THR A 308 10.17 19.13 12.78
N GLY A 309 10.89 19.14 13.91
CA GLY A 309 10.32 19.46 15.22
C GLY A 309 9.45 18.35 15.80
N LEU A 310 9.70 17.10 15.39
CA LEU A 310 9.25 15.92 16.13
C LEU A 310 10.04 15.86 17.43
N ASN A 311 9.32 15.73 18.53
CA ASN A 311 9.94 15.48 19.81
C ASN A 311 9.59 14.08 20.28
N ASP A 312 10.58 13.42 20.88
CA ASP A 312 10.39 12.18 21.62
C ASP A 312 9.73 12.54 22.94
N PHE A 313 8.48 12.13 23.07
CA PHE A 313 7.69 12.44 24.24
C PHE A 313 7.30 11.11 24.89
N SER A 314 7.91 10.79 26.03
CA SER A 314 7.49 9.64 26.81
C SER A 314 6.12 9.94 27.44
N GLU A 315 5.20 8.97 27.40
CA GLU A 315 3.84 9.10 27.95
C GLU A 315 3.80 9.54 29.42
N LYS A 316 4.88 9.28 30.16
CA LYS A 316 5.01 9.58 31.58
C LYS A 316 5.41 11.04 31.89
N GLN A 317 5.79 11.85 30.90
CA GLN A 317 6.46 13.13 31.19
C GLN A 317 5.78 14.43 30.78
N ILE A 318 4.62 14.46 30.11
CA ILE A 318 4.23 15.73 29.45
C ILE A 318 2.87 16.28 29.81
N ILE A 319 2.91 17.20 30.76
CA ILE A 319 1.84 18.15 31.02
C ILE A 319 1.93 19.32 30.01
N LYS A 320 3.13 19.73 29.56
CA LYS A 320 3.35 20.90 28.68
C LYS A 320 4.64 20.83 27.83
N TYR A 321 4.64 21.36 26.59
CA TYR A 321 5.82 21.61 25.73
C TYR A 321 5.81 23.04 25.17
N HIS A 322 6.93 23.73 25.25
CA HIS A 322 7.07 25.06 24.64
C HIS A 322 7.60 24.95 23.20
N CYS A 323 6.86 25.49 22.24
CA CYS A 323 7.26 25.51 20.84
C CYS A 323 7.87 26.86 20.47
N GLU A 324 9.16 26.88 20.18
CA GLU A 324 9.90 28.09 19.77
C GLU A 324 9.34 28.73 18.48
N LYS A 325 8.71 27.95 17.59
CA LYS A 325 8.18 28.48 16.33
C LYS A 325 6.92 29.34 16.53
N CYS A 326 6.03 28.93 17.43
CA CYS A 326 4.80 29.66 17.70
C CYS A 326 4.82 30.39 19.04
N GLN A 327 5.97 30.37 19.73
CA GLN A 327 6.19 31.02 21.03
C GLN A 327 5.11 30.66 22.06
N ALA A 328 4.58 29.43 21.97
CA ALA A 328 3.44 28.98 22.77
C ALA A 328 3.70 27.64 23.43
N THR A 329 3.14 27.49 24.62
CA THR A 329 3.21 26.25 25.39
C THR A 329 1.98 25.39 25.12
N HIS A 330 2.18 24.28 24.43
CA HIS A 330 1.17 23.25 24.17
C HIS A 330 0.99 22.36 25.40
N LYS A 331 -0.25 22.05 25.80
CA LYS A 331 -0.52 21.08 26.87
C LYS A 331 -1.02 19.77 26.24
N PHE A 332 -0.40 18.63 26.56
CA PHE A 332 -0.77 17.33 25.98
C PHE A 332 -1.85 16.60 26.77
N THR A 333 -1.98 16.92 28.06
CA THR A 333 -2.96 16.34 29.00
C THR A 333 -4.42 16.54 28.59
N ASP A 334 -4.69 17.33 27.54
CA ASP A 334 -6.04 17.66 27.09
C ASP A 334 -6.37 17.15 25.66
N GLU A 335 -5.41 16.64 24.89
CA GLU A 335 -5.62 16.28 23.46
C GLU A 335 -5.43 14.79 23.13
N TRP A 336 -4.48 14.07 23.74
CA TRP A 336 -4.16 12.68 23.33
C TRP A 336 -3.79 11.72 24.47
N SER A 337 -4.07 12.08 25.73
CA SER A 337 -3.61 11.32 26.91
C SER A 337 -4.29 9.94 27.06
N ASP A 338 -3.47 8.94 27.38
CA ASP A 338 -3.78 7.52 27.67
C ASP A 338 -3.82 6.56 26.48
N LEU A 339 -2.69 6.38 25.79
CA LEU A 339 -2.49 5.20 24.95
C LEU A 339 -1.12 4.61 25.24
N GLN A 340 -1.06 3.48 25.95
CA GLN A 340 0.19 2.76 26.21
C GLN A 340 0.96 2.46 24.91
N ASN A 341 2.25 2.75 24.90
CA ASN A 341 3.20 2.21 23.93
C ASN A 341 3.32 0.70 24.17
N GLU A 342 2.63 -0.10 23.37
CA GLU A 342 3.03 -1.50 23.17
C GLU A 342 4.26 -1.51 22.26
N SER A 343 5.43 -1.19 22.83
CA SER A 343 6.70 -1.45 22.17
C SER A 343 6.95 -2.95 22.20
N LEU A 344 6.44 -3.71 21.22
CA LEU A 344 6.98 -5.04 21.00
C LEU A 344 8.43 -4.87 20.47
N CYS A 345 9.37 -5.77 20.78
CA CYS A 345 10.79 -5.65 20.38
C CYS A 345 11.06 -6.36 19.03
N ILE A 346 11.74 -5.74 18.07
CA ILE A 346 12.05 -6.34 16.75
C ILE A 346 13.31 -7.22 16.89
N THR A 347 13.35 -8.38 16.22
CA THR A 347 14.60 -9.16 16.16
C THR A 347 15.55 -8.58 15.12
N LYS A 348 16.86 -8.68 15.35
CA LYS A 348 17.88 -8.15 14.42
C LYS A 348 17.71 -8.67 12.98
N GLU A 349 17.27 -9.91 12.82
CA GLU A 349 17.04 -10.54 11.52
C GLU A 349 15.85 -9.94 10.74
N GLU A 350 14.80 -9.54 11.43
CA GLU A 350 13.63 -8.85 10.85
C GLU A 350 14.01 -7.44 10.40
N PHE A 351 14.88 -6.78 11.16
CA PHE A 351 15.42 -5.48 10.81
C PHE A 351 16.29 -5.54 9.55
N ASN A 352 17.14 -6.55 9.44
CA ASN A 352 17.94 -6.82 8.25
C ASN A 352 17.07 -7.09 7.03
N PHE A 353 16.03 -7.93 7.16
CA PHE A 353 15.09 -8.21 6.07
C PHE A 353 14.43 -6.93 5.55
N THR A 354 14.02 -6.07 6.48
CA THR A 354 13.39 -4.78 6.19
C THR A 354 14.33 -3.82 5.47
N LYS A 355 15.58 -3.68 5.94
CA LYS A 355 16.62 -2.88 5.26
C LYS A 355 16.83 -3.37 3.82
N MET A 356 16.91 -4.69 3.63
CA MET A 356 17.10 -5.27 2.31
C MET A 356 15.91 -4.97 1.38
N GLY A 357 14.68 -5.00 1.90
CA GLY A 357 13.49 -4.59 1.16
C GLY A 357 13.55 -3.13 0.67
N MET A 358 14.03 -2.21 1.49
CA MET A 358 14.23 -0.81 1.10
C MET A 358 15.27 -0.65 -0.01
N ILE A 359 16.38 -1.39 0.10
CA ILE A 359 17.44 -1.39 -0.92
C ILE A 359 16.88 -1.85 -2.25
N VAL A 360 16.12 -2.96 -2.27
CA VAL A 360 15.48 -3.49 -3.47
C VAL A 360 14.50 -2.49 -4.09
N LEU A 361 13.54 -1.99 -3.31
CA LEU A 361 12.44 -1.18 -3.84
C LEU A 361 12.86 0.23 -4.24
N ASN A 362 13.81 0.83 -3.52
CA ASN A 362 14.15 2.24 -3.72
C ASN A 362 15.46 2.42 -4.49
N ILE A 363 16.46 1.57 -4.27
CA ILE A 363 17.80 1.76 -4.85
C ILE A 363 17.94 0.90 -6.10
N LEU A 364 17.70 -0.41 -6.01
CA LEU A 364 17.90 -1.31 -7.15
C LEU A 364 16.88 -1.08 -8.26
N ALA A 365 15.63 -0.74 -7.92
CA ALA A 365 14.65 -0.31 -8.90
C ALA A 365 15.12 0.94 -9.67
N ASP A 366 15.74 1.90 -8.97
CA ASP A 366 16.24 3.12 -9.60
C ASP A 366 17.40 2.85 -10.56
N VAL A 367 18.33 1.98 -10.16
CA VAL A 367 19.44 1.51 -11.00
C VAL A 367 18.91 0.92 -12.30
N LEU A 368 17.95 -0.01 -12.22
CA LEU A 368 17.38 -0.61 -13.42
C LEU A 368 16.67 0.42 -14.29
N TYR A 369 15.94 1.37 -13.70
CA TYR A 369 15.26 2.42 -14.46
C TYR A 369 16.27 3.29 -15.22
N ASP A 370 17.32 3.76 -14.54
CA ASP A 370 18.31 4.65 -15.14
C ASP A 370 19.13 3.96 -16.22
N LEU A 371 19.49 2.70 -16.01
CA LEU A 371 20.14 1.89 -17.04
C LEU A 371 19.25 1.73 -18.27
N LEU A 372 17.96 1.45 -18.08
CA LEU A 372 17.02 1.23 -19.19
C LEU A 372 16.80 2.52 -19.99
N LYS A 373 16.82 3.67 -19.31
CA LYS A 373 16.61 4.99 -19.91
C LYS A 373 17.70 5.38 -20.91
N GLN A 374 18.91 4.85 -20.76
CA GLN A 374 20.00 5.05 -21.74
C GLN A 374 19.64 4.47 -23.13
N TYR A 375 18.84 3.42 -23.17
CA TYR A 375 18.48 2.71 -24.41
C TYR A 375 17.05 2.96 -24.86
N ARG A 376 16.16 3.34 -23.93
CA ARG A 376 14.75 3.54 -24.19
C ARG A 376 14.31 4.93 -23.70
N PRO A 377 14.43 5.98 -24.55
CA PRO A 377 14.12 7.35 -24.14
C PRO A 377 12.62 7.55 -23.78
N ASN A 378 11.72 6.75 -24.35
CA ASN A 378 10.27 6.82 -24.11
C ASN A 378 9.80 5.83 -23.03
N LEU A 379 10.48 5.77 -21.89
CA LEU A 379 10.04 4.96 -20.75
C LEU A 379 8.84 5.60 -20.04
N PRO A 380 7.93 4.78 -19.46
CA PRO A 380 6.92 5.30 -18.54
C PRO A 380 7.57 6.09 -17.38
N PRO A 381 6.81 6.98 -16.71
CA PRO A 381 7.31 7.66 -15.52
C PRO A 381 7.81 6.66 -14.47
N ARG A 382 8.90 6.99 -13.79
CA ARG A 382 9.54 6.13 -12.77
C ARG A 382 8.57 5.58 -11.74
N SER A 383 7.58 6.38 -11.31
CA SER A 383 6.56 5.96 -10.35
C SER A 383 5.64 4.85 -10.82
N ASP A 384 5.57 4.61 -12.13
CA ASP A 384 4.70 3.61 -12.76
C ASP A 384 5.48 2.33 -13.13
N CYS A 385 6.76 2.24 -12.76
CA CYS A 385 7.65 1.12 -13.06
C CYS A 385 8.08 0.42 -11.77
N ASP A 386 7.53 -0.78 -11.51
CA ASP A 386 8.06 -1.64 -10.45
C ASP A 386 9.31 -2.40 -10.90
N ILE A 387 10.06 -2.95 -9.94
CA ILE A 387 11.32 -3.66 -10.20
C ILE A 387 11.14 -4.92 -11.08
N THR A 388 9.96 -5.55 -11.06
CA THR A 388 9.65 -6.74 -11.87
C THR A 388 9.42 -6.35 -13.33
N TYR A 389 8.68 -5.28 -13.57
CA TYR A 389 8.55 -4.65 -14.86
C TYR A 389 9.93 -4.27 -15.41
N LEU A 390 10.74 -3.55 -14.63
CA LEU A 390 12.05 -3.07 -15.07
C LEU A 390 13.00 -4.21 -15.45
N TYR A 391 13.06 -5.26 -14.64
CA TYR A 391 13.84 -6.45 -14.96
C TYR A 391 13.37 -7.10 -16.28
N ARG A 392 12.05 -7.25 -16.47
CA ARG A 392 11.49 -7.84 -17.69
C ARG A 392 11.86 -7.01 -18.93
N GLU A 393 11.79 -5.69 -18.85
CA GLU A 393 12.15 -4.82 -19.98
C GLU A 393 13.65 -4.92 -20.31
N HIS A 394 14.54 -5.03 -19.33
CA HIS A 394 15.97 -5.29 -19.58
C HIS A 394 16.20 -6.60 -20.31
N ARG A 395 15.51 -7.66 -19.89
CA ARG A 395 15.57 -8.97 -20.56
C ARG A 395 15.06 -8.89 -22.00
N ASN A 396 13.96 -8.19 -22.23
CA ASN A 396 13.38 -8.01 -23.57
C ASN A 396 14.28 -7.18 -24.48
N LEU A 397 14.94 -6.15 -23.94
CA LEU A 397 15.88 -5.31 -24.67
C LEU A 397 17.13 -6.12 -25.10
N ASN A 398 17.51 -7.10 -24.28
CA ASN A 398 18.57 -8.08 -24.55
C ASN A 398 19.93 -7.45 -24.92
N LYS A 399 20.23 -6.25 -24.38
CA LYS A 399 21.48 -5.52 -24.61
C LYS A 399 22.61 -5.92 -23.67
N HIS A 400 22.26 -6.32 -22.46
CA HIS A 400 23.18 -6.75 -21.41
C HIS A 400 22.90 -8.21 -21.05
N ILE A 401 23.27 -9.11 -21.95
CA ILE A 401 23.07 -10.55 -21.73
C ILE A 401 24.00 -11.00 -20.58
N PRO A 402 23.48 -11.67 -19.54
CA PRO A 402 24.30 -12.23 -18.47
C PRO A 402 25.25 -13.30 -19.02
N SER A 403 26.38 -13.49 -18.34
CA SER A 403 27.42 -14.46 -18.72
C SER A 403 26.86 -15.89 -18.77
N ASN A 404 25.91 -16.23 -17.89
CA ASN A 404 25.24 -17.53 -17.85
C ASN A 404 23.77 -17.49 -18.28
N LEU A 405 23.44 -16.59 -19.22
CA LEU A 405 22.08 -16.35 -19.73
C LEU A 405 21.09 -15.89 -18.64
N TRP A 406 19.89 -15.52 -19.09
CA TRP A 406 18.81 -15.07 -18.20
C TRP A 406 18.22 -16.21 -17.37
N GLY A 407 17.88 -15.94 -16.11
CA GLY A 407 17.17 -16.88 -15.24
C GLY A 407 18.07 -17.80 -14.39
N GLY A 408 19.30 -17.39 -14.10
CA GLY A 408 20.25 -18.16 -13.28
C GLY A 408 19.87 -18.27 -11.79
N THR A 409 20.71 -18.93 -11.01
CA THR A 409 20.65 -18.98 -9.54
C THR A 409 21.87 -18.28 -8.95
N TRP A 410 21.92 -18.10 -7.62
CA TRP A 410 23.14 -17.60 -6.95
C TRP A 410 24.39 -18.46 -7.22
N GLN A 411 24.22 -19.74 -7.60
CA GLN A 411 25.32 -20.63 -7.97
C GLN A 411 25.81 -20.38 -9.40
N THR A 412 24.89 -20.06 -10.32
CA THR A 412 25.22 -19.83 -11.74
C THR A 412 25.51 -18.36 -12.05
N ILE A 413 25.26 -17.43 -11.13
CA ILE A 413 25.66 -16.01 -11.24
C ILE A 413 26.50 -15.65 -10.01
N PRO A 414 27.71 -16.22 -9.87
CA PRO A 414 28.59 -15.96 -8.73
C PRO A 414 29.04 -14.51 -8.72
N ASN A 415 29.35 -13.92 -7.55
CA ASN A 415 29.77 -12.52 -7.41
C ASN A 415 31.12 -12.18 -8.10
N THR A 416 31.76 -13.15 -8.75
CA THR A 416 32.99 -12.97 -9.54
C THR A 416 32.72 -12.37 -10.92
N ASP A 417 31.51 -12.55 -11.47
CA ASP A 417 31.21 -12.17 -12.85
C ASP A 417 30.76 -10.70 -12.90
N ILE A 418 31.52 -9.81 -13.54
CA ILE A 418 31.30 -8.36 -13.41
C ILE A 418 30.54 -7.73 -14.59
N ALA A 419 29.89 -8.52 -15.45
CA ALA A 419 29.12 -7.98 -16.55
C ALA A 419 27.83 -7.29 -16.06
N ILE A 420 27.38 -6.27 -16.79
CA ILE A 420 26.13 -5.55 -16.47
C ILE A 420 24.94 -6.51 -16.44
N GLY A 421 24.90 -7.51 -17.32
CA GLY A 421 23.86 -8.53 -17.33
C GLY A 421 23.82 -9.36 -16.05
N ASP A 422 24.99 -9.73 -15.53
CA ASP A 422 25.11 -10.48 -14.28
C ASP A 422 24.64 -9.64 -13.09
N ASP A 423 24.91 -8.34 -13.09
CA ASP A 423 24.41 -7.42 -12.07
C ASP A 423 22.88 -7.27 -12.10
N ILE A 424 22.27 -7.24 -13.30
CA ILE A 424 20.81 -7.25 -13.43
C ILE A 424 20.22 -8.55 -12.87
N GLU A 425 20.86 -9.70 -13.10
CA GLU A 425 20.46 -10.98 -12.53
C GLU A 425 20.59 -11.00 -11.00
N ARG A 426 21.66 -10.45 -10.43
CA ARG A 426 21.80 -10.33 -8.96
C ARG A 426 20.72 -9.47 -8.35
N ILE A 427 20.36 -8.35 -8.98
CA ILE A 427 19.22 -7.53 -8.55
C ILE A 427 17.93 -8.35 -8.51
N ARG A 428 17.68 -9.17 -9.54
CA ARG A 428 16.53 -10.07 -9.54
C ARG A 428 16.60 -11.08 -8.41
N LEU A 429 17.75 -11.72 -8.21
CA LEU A 429 17.92 -12.78 -7.22
C LEU A 429 17.67 -12.27 -5.81
N THR A 430 18.25 -11.11 -5.45
CA THR A 430 17.97 -10.42 -4.19
C THR A 430 16.48 -10.14 -4.01
N ARG A 431 15.82 -9.61 -5.04
CA ARG A 431 14.37 -9.34 -5.00
C ARG A 431 13.55 -10.61 -4.83
N ASN A 432 13.90 -11.69 -5.53
CA ASN A 432 13.20 -12.97 -5.44
C ASN A 432 13.33 -13.59 -4.03
N GLU A 433 14.50 -13.48 -3.42
CA GLU A 433 14.77 -13.99 -2.08
C GLU A 433 13.86 -13.33 -1.03
N LEU A 434 13.65 -12.02 -1.14
CA LEU A 434 12.70 -11.31 -0.28
C LEU A 434 11.24 -11.64 -0.64
N GLN A 435 10.89 -11.65 -1.92
CA GLN A 435 9.51 -11.84 -2.37
C GLN A 435 8.97 -13.24 -2.04
N HIS A 436 9.83 -14.26 -1.99
CA HIS A 436 9.47 -15.63 -1.69
C HIS A 436 9.75 -16.05 -0.24
N SER A 437 10.28 -15.15 0.60
CA SER A 437 10.44 -15.42 2.03
C SER A 437 9.10 -15.61 2.71
N LYS A 438 8.97 -16.68 3.51
CA LYS A 438 7.76 -17.01 4.28
C LYS A 438 7.79 -16.40 5.69
N THR A 439 8.99 -16.11 6.21
CA THR A 439 9.21 -15.75 7.62
C THR A 439 9.57 -14.28 7.81
N PHE A 440 9.85 -13.52 6.73
CA PHE A 440 10.25 -12.11 6.79
C PHE A 440 11.49 -11.85 7.66
N ASN A 441 12.37 -12.85 7.79
CA ASN A 441 13.63 -12.78 8.52
C ASN A 441 14.81 -12.92 7.56
N LEU A 442 15.91 -12.24 7.85
CA LEU A 442 17.16 -12.31 7.13
C LEU A 442 18.32 -12.30 8.13
N ASP A 443 19.00 -13.43 8.28
CA ASP A 443 20.11 -13.54 9.23
C ASP A 443 21.26 -12.58 8.88
N ASP A 444 22.09 -12.26 9.88
CA ASP A 444 23.18 -11.30 9.75
C ASP A 444 24.18 -11.69 8.66
N ASN A 445 24.51 -12.99 8.53
CA ASN A 445 25.48 -13.45 7.56
C ASN A 445 24.95 -13.19 6.15
N ARG A 446 23.70 -13.62 5.89
CA ARG A 446 23.08 -13.45 4.59
C ARG A 446 22.81 -11.99 4.26
N PHE A 447 22.41 -11.19 5.24
CA PHE A 447 22.24 -9.74 5.06
C PHE A 447 23.56 -9.08 4.66
N ASN A 448 24.64 -9.36 5.38
CA ASN A 448 25.96 -8.80 5.09
C ASN A 448 26.48 -9.25 3.71
N ASP A 449 26.29 -10.52 3.35
CA ASP A 449 26.64 -11.04 2.02
C ASP A 449 25.91 -10.29 0.90
N LEU A 450 24.60 -10.10 1.04
CA LEU A 450 23.79 -9.35 0.07
C LEU A 450 24.22 -7.89 0.02
N CYS A 451 24.48 -7.25 1.15
CA CYS A 451 24.98 -5.88 1.21
C CYS A 451 26.33 -5.72 0.52
N ASN A 452 27.24 -6.69 0.67
CA ASN A 452 28.54 -6.68 -0.02
C ASN A 452 28.36 -6.82 -1.53
N ILE A 453 27.56 -7.79 -1.99
CA ILE A 453 27.24 -7.99 -3.42
C ILE A 453 26.64 -6.70 -4.00
N ILE A 454 25.65 -6.12 -3.32
CA ILE A 454 24.98 -4.91 -3.75
C ILE A 454 25.93 -3.71 -3.74
N GLY A 455 26.78 -3.57 -2.73
CA GLY A 455 27.78 -2.51 -2.68
C GLY A 455 28.71 -2.52 -3.89
N HIS A 456 29.17 -3.72 -4.29
CA HIS A 456 30.03 -3.87 -5.47
C HIS A 456 29.31 -3.53 -6.78
N LEU A 457 28.08 -4.01 -6.99
CA LEU A 457 27.34 -3.70 -8.22
C LEU A 457 26.94 -2.22 -8.29
N LEU A 458 26.55 -1.60 -7.18
CA LEU A 458 26.19 -0.18 -7.14
C LEU A 458 27.41 0.70 -7.47
N LYS A 459 28.61 0.34 -7.00
CA LYS A 459 29.84 1.04 -7.35
C LYS A 459 30.10 1.03 -8.86
N ARG A 460 29.82 -0.09 -9.53
CA ARG A 460 29.91 -0.18 -11.00
C ARG A 460 28.85 0.67 -11.68
N PHE A 461 27.62 0.66 -11.21
CA PHE A 461 26.54 1.49 -11.78
C PHE A 461 26.76 2.98 -11.58
N ASP A 462 27.28 3.42 -10.45
CA ASP A 462 27.68 4.81 -10.23
C ASP A 462 28.68 5.28 -11.29
N GLN A 463 29.66 4.43 -11.64
CA GLN A 463 30.68 4.73 -12.65
C GLN A 463 30.10 4.75 -14.06
N ASN A 464 29.23 3.79 -14.38
CA ASN A 464 28.67 3.59 -15.72
C ASN A 464 27.53 4.57 -16.06
N ILE A 465 26.64 4.83 -15.10
CA ILE A 465 25.44 5.65 -15.30
C ILE A 465 25.69 7.12 -14.95
N LYS A 466 26.58 7.39 -13.99
CA LYS A 466 26.83 8.74 -13.42
C LYS A 466 25.53 9.42 -12.98
N PRO A 467 24.77 8.81 -12.05
CA PRO A 467 23.50 9.38 -11.59
C PRO A 467 23.71 10.70 -10.85
N VAL A 468 22.67 11.54 -10.81
CA VAL A 468 22.68 12.82 -10.07
C VAL A 468 22.96 12.61 -8.58
N SER A 469 22.43 11.53 -8.01
CA SER A 469 22.70 11.07 -6.64
C SER A 469 23.25 9.65 -6.71
N ARG A 470 24.40 9.43 -6.08
CA ARG A 470 25.10 8.15 -6.10
C ARG A 470 24.30 7.08 -5.38
N TYR A 471 24.20 5.90 -5.96
CA TYR A 471 23.48 4.79 -5.35
C TYR A 471 24.22 4.26 -4.12
N THR A 472 25.56 4.31 -4.11
CA THR A 472 26.35 3.89 -2.95
C THR A 472 26.10 4.75 -1.72
N ASP A 473 25.88 6.05 -1.91
CA ASP A 473 25.63 6.98 -0.79
C ASP A 473 24.26 6.68 -0.19
N ARG A 474 23.25 6.45 -1.03
CA ARG A 474 21.90 6.02 -0.62
C ARG A 474 21.89 4.66 0.07
N LEU A 475 22.76 3.74 -0.35
CA LEU A 475 22.96 2.45 0.33
C LEU A 475 23.53 2.70 1.73
N ASN A 476 24.60 3.47 1.85
CA ASN A 476 25.24 3.78 3.14
C ASN A 476 24.28 4.48 4.09
N GLU A 477 23.48 5.44 3.62
CA GLU A 477 22.41 6.08 4.40
C GLU A 477 21.37 5.07 4.91
N THR A 478 21.05 4.06 4.10
CA THR A 478 20.11 3.01 4.48
C THR A 478 20.72 2.06 5.51
N LEU A 479 22.01 1.73 5.37
CA LEU A 479 22.75 0.87 6.31
C LEU A 479 23.00 1.56 7.65
N ALA A 480 23.28 2.87 7.64
CA ALA A 480 23.54 3.69 8.83
C ALA A 480 22.32 3.88 9.73
N LYS A 481 21.11 3.55 9.28
CA LYS A 481 19.93 3.50 10.15
C LYS A 481 20.12 2.36 11.15
N THR A 482 20.40 2.67 12.42
CA THR A 482 20.47 1.69 13.50
C THR A 482 19.15 1.63 14.28
N CYS A 483 18.87 0.47 14.90
CA CYS A 483 18.00 0.44 16.08
C CYS A 483 18.77 1.14 17.21
N SER A 484 18.10 1.94 18.04
CA SER A 484 18.71 2.44 19.28
C SER A 484 19.22 1.25 20.10
N GLU A 485 20.41 1.37 20.71
CA GLU A 485 21.01 0.30 21.52
C GLU A 485 20.12 -0.14 22.69
N GLU A 486 19.15 0.68 23.10
CA GLU A 486 18.15 0.36 24.13
C GLU A 486 17.07 -0.65 23.67
N GLU A 487 17.02 -1.02 22.38
CA GLU A 487 15.95 -1.86 21.79
C GLU A 487 16.41 -3.29 21.42
N VAL A 488 17.67 -3.65 21.70
CA VAL A 488 18.23 -4.98 21.42
C VAL A 488 18.46 -5.72 22.73
N ILE A 489 17.54 -6.60 23.13
CA ILE A 489 17.81 -7.56 24.20
C ILE A 489 18.72 -8.63 23.63
N SER A 490 19.93 -8.72 24.17
CA SER A 490 20.80 -9.89 24.04
C SER A 490 20.07 -11.10 24.60
N VAL A 491 19.66 -12.02 23.73
CA VAL A 491 19.24 -13.38 24.13
C VAL A 491 20.51 -14.15 24.49
N GLU A 492 21.07 -13.84 25.65
CA GLU A 492 22.05 -14.71 26.30
C GLU A 492 21.69 -14.85 27.77
N ASN A 493 21.37 -16.11 28.12
CA ASN A 493 21.13 -16.70 29.44
C ASN A 493 19.66 -16.96 29.79
N GLU A 494 19.21 -18.17 29.50
CA GLU A 494 18.65 -19.07 30.51
C GLU A 494 18.73 -20.53 29.99
N ILE A 495 19.64 -21.28 30.62
CA ILE A 495 19.58 -22.76 30.76
C ILE A 495 18.64 -23.05 31.92
#